data_AF-A0A1M7M1E8-F1
#
_entry.id   AF-A0A1M7M1E8-F1
#
_cell.length_a   1.000
_cell.length_b   1.000
_cell.length_c   1.000
_cell.angle_alpha   90.00
_cell.angle_beta   90.00
_cell.angle_gamma   90.00
#
_symmetry.space_group_name_H-M   'P 1'
#
loop_
_entity.id
_entity.type
_entity.pdbx_description
1 polymer ?
#
loop_
_entity_poly.entity_id
_entity_poly.type
_entity_poly.pdbx_seq_one_letter_code
_entity_poly.pdbx_strand_id
1 'polypeptide(L)'
;MSKNQPIQDLFGKAQIKTISRSIFSSPAKDIPAGIVVFLVALPLCLGIALASGAPLISGLISGIIGGIVIGPVSKSDVSVSGPAASLSAVVLIAIDKLEHFEIFLLALFLGGILQFGLGILRAGLIADYMPTNIIKGLLAAIGLILITSQIPYALGVKKGVGEVDYYSYLSLNPPDIDILLGSFSPGAILLSVLSLAILIFWDKTFLKKISWYHHF
;
A
#
# COMPACT_ATOMS: atom_id res chain seq x y z
N MET A 1 10.70 48.84 -33.44
CA MET A 1 9.40 48.75 -32.73
C MET A 1 8.98 47.30 -32.73
N SER A 2 8.81 46.75 -31.53
CA SER A 2 8.71 45.34 -31.09
C SER A 2 8.31 44.24 -32.10
N LYS A 3 9.17 43.23 -32.26
CA LYS A 3 8.92 41.97 -32.95
C LYS A 3 9.26 40.83 -31.97
N ASN A 4 8.38 40.55 -31.01
CA ASN A 4 8.54 39.46 -30.02
C ASN A 4 7.18 39.03 -29.39
N GLN A 5 6.21 38.61 -30.21
CA GLN A 5 4.95 38.03 -29.72
C GLN A 5 4.54 36.72 -30.43
N PRO A 6 5.27 35.59 -30.24
CA PRO A 6 4.55 34.30 -30.37
C PRO A 6 4.97 33.20 -29.39
N ILE A 7 5.69 33.50 -28.29
CA ILE A 7 6.14 32.45 -27.35
C ILE A 7 5.32 32.44 -26.06
N GLN A 8 4.86 33.60 -25.56
CA GLN A 8 4.09 33.66 -24.30
C GLN A 8 2.69 33.00 -24.42
N ASP A 9 2.06 33.05 -25.60
CA ASP A 9 0.74 32.43 -25.83
C ASP A 9 0.79 30.89 -25.98
N LEU A 10 1.95 30.32 -26.32
CA LEU A 10 2.10 28.88 -26.51
C LEU A 10 2.14 28.14 -25.16
N PHE A 11 2.78 28.74 -24.16
CA PHE A 11 2.87 28.19 -22.81
C PHE A 11 1.56 28.36 -22.01
N GLY A 12 0.80 29.43 -22.24
CA GLY A 12 -0.50 29.64 -21.60
C GLY A 12 -1.55 28.62 -22.04
N LYS A 13 -1.66 28.34 -23.35
CA LYS A 13 -2.68 27.40 -23.87
C LYS A 13 -2.34 25.93 -23.64
N ALA A 14 -1.06 25.56 -23.59
CA ALA A 14 -0.63 24.18 -23.32
C ALA A 14 -0.78 23.80 -21.84
N GLN A 15 -0.60 24.74 -20.91
CA GLN A 15 -0.76 24.49 -19.47
C GLN A 15 -2.24 24.41 -19.02
N ILE A 16 -3.15 25.10 -19.71
CA ILE A 16 -4.58 25.16 -19.33
C ILE A 16 -5.37 23.93 -19.82
N LYS A 17 -4.89 23.20 -20.84
CA LYS A 17 -5.62 22.05 -21.43
C LYS A 17 -5.52 20.74 -20.64
N THR A 18 -4.84 20.72 -19.50
CA THR A 18 -4.69 19.52 -18.64
C THR A 18 -5.70 19.50 -17.49
N ILE A 19 -6.51 20.55 -17.30
CA ILE A 19 -7.42 20.64 -16.17
C ILE A 19 -8.80 20.12 -16.57
N SER A 20 -9.15 18.96 -15.99
CA SER A 20 -10.46 18.29 -16.04
C SER A 20 -10.69 17.43 -17.28
N ARG A 21 -10.15 16.21 -17.27
CA ARG A 21 -10.93 15.09 -17.82
C ARG A 21 -12.16 14.91 -16.94
N SER A 22 -13.33 14.81 -17.56
CA SER A 22 -14.55 14.40 -16.87
C SER A 22 -14.36 12.99 -16.30
N ILE A 23 -14.91 12.72 -15.11
CA ILE A 23 -14.85 11.41 -14.40
C ILE A 23 -15.24 10.23 -15.31
N PHE A 24 -16.01 10.49 -16.36
CA PHE A 24 -16.49 9.48 -17.31
C PHE A 24 -15.86 9.61 -18.71
N SER A 25 -14.65 10.16 -18.81
CA SER A 25 -14.00 10.35 -20.10
C SER A 25 -13.53 9.05 -20.75
N SER A 26 -13.31 7.95 -19.99
CA SER A 26 -12.77 6.69 -20.53
C SER A 26 -13.30 5.43 -19.82
N PRO A 27 -14.63 5.24 -19.70
CA PRO A 27 -15.23 4.14 -18.93
C PRO A 27 -14.80 2.75 -19.42
N ALA A 28 -14.52 2.59 -20.72
CA ALA A 28 -14.04 1.34 -21.30
C ALA A 28 -12.68 0.87 -20.74
N LYS A 29 -11.85 1.80 -20.25
CA LYS A 29 -10.56 1.50 -19.62
C LYS A 29 -10.63 1.54 -18.10
N ASP A 30 -11.42 2.46 -17.57
CA ASP A 30 -11.50 2.71 -16.13
C ASP A 30 -12.26 1.59 -15.40
N ILE A 31 -13.29 0.98 -16.03
CA ILE A 31 -14.06 -0.12 -15.41
C ILE A 31 -13.22 -1.39 -15.22
N PRO A 32 -12.57 -1.96 -16.27
CA PRO A 32 -11.71 -3.13 -16.09
C PRO A 32 -10.56 -2.87 -15.10
N ALA A 33 -9.91 -1.70 -15.19
CA ALA A 33 -8.85 -1.32 -14.27
C ALA A 33 -9.36 -1.23 -12.82
N GLY A 34 -10.52 -0.62 -12.60
CA GLY A 34 -11.16 -0.51 -11.29
C GLY A 34 -11.50 -1.87 -10.67
N ILE A 35 -11.98 -2.82 -11.48
CA ILE A 35 -12.25 -4.20 -11.03
C ILE A 35 -10.96 -4.88 -10.56
N VAL A 36 -9.87 -4.77 -11.33
CA VAL A 36 -8.58 -5.36 -10.95
C VAL A 36 -8.05 -4.74 -9.66
N VAL A 37 -8.11 -3.41 -9.54
CA VAL A 37 -7.69 -2.71 -8.32
C VAL A 37 -8.55 -3.12 -7.13
N PHE A 38 -9.87 -3.25 -7.28
CA PHE A 38 -10.78 -3.69 -6.23
C PHE A 38 -10.43 -5.11 -5.72
N LEU A 39 -10.19 -6.05 -6.64
CA LEU A 39 -9.83 -7.43 -6.29
C LEU A 39 -8.51 -7.51 -5.50
N VAL A 40 -7.56 -6.63 -5.79
CA VAL A 40 -6.28 -6.54 -5.04
C VAL A 40 -6.44 -5.76 -3.74
N ALA A 41 -7.29 -4.72 -3.71
CA ALA A 41 -7.49 -3.86 -2.55
C ALA A 41 -8.24 -4.55 -1.41
N LEU A 42 -9.23 -5.41 -1.71
CA LEU A 42 -9.99 -6.14 -0.69
C LEU A 42 -9.11 -6.95 0.29
N PRO A 43 -8.25 -7.88 -0.17
CA PRO A 43 -7.38 -8.63 0.73
C PRO A 43 -6.36 -7.73 1.42
N LEU A 44 -5.88 -6.67 0.75
CA LEU A 44 -4.95 -5.72 1.34
C LEU A 44 -5.57 -4.96 2.52
N CYS A 45 -6.81 -4.48 2.39
CA CYS A 45 -7.52 -3.78 3.46
C CYS A 45 -7.73 -4.67 4.69
N LEU A 46 -8.09 -5.93 4.47
CA LEU A 46 -8.26 -6.92 5.54
C LEU A 46 -6.93 -7.26 6.21
N GLY A 47 -5.87 -7.46 5.43
CA GLY A 47 -4.53 -7.74 5.95
C GLY A 47 -3.96 -6.59 6.78
N ILE A 48 -4.16 -5.35 6.33
CA ILE A 48 -3.71 -4.15 7.05
C ILE A 48 -4.50 -3.97 8.36
N ALA A 49 -5.82 -4.18 8.36
CA ALA A 49 -6.62 -4.12 9.58
C ALA A 49 -6.17 -5.16 10.61
N LEU A 50 -5.94 -6.40 10.16
CA LEU A 50 -5.43 -7.49 10.99
C LEU A 50 -4.05 -7.17 11.58
N ALA A 51 -3.14 -6.63 10.76
CA ALA A 51 -1.81 -6.21 11.21
C ALA A 51 -1.83 -5.01 12.18
N SER A 52 -2.90 -4.20 12.13
CA SER A 52 -3.07 -3.04 13.00
C SER A 52 -3.79 -3.36 14.31
N GLY A 53 -4.21 -4.61 14.54
CA GLY A 53 -5.02 -5.00 15.69
C GLY A 53 -6.45 -4.41 15.70
N ALA A 54 -6.87 -3.81 14.58
CA ALA A 54 -8.19 -3.19 14.44
C ALA A 54 -9.23 -4.22 13.96
N PRO A 55 -10.54 -4.01 14.22
CA PRO A 55 -11.59 -4.84 13.64
C PRO A 55 -11.47 -4.91 12.12
N LEU A 56 -11.53 -6.09 11.51
CA LEU A 56 -11.36 -6.28 10.06
C LEU A 56 -12.27 -5.37 9.21
N ILE A 57 -13.49 -5.15 9.70
CA ILE A 57 -14.47 -4.31 9.02
C ILE A 57 -14.03 -2.83 8.95
N SER A 58 -13.22 -2.34 9.89
CA SER A 58 -12.78 -0.94 9.91
C SER A 58 -11.83 -0.64 8.75
N GLY A 59 -10.93 -1.58 8.40
CA GLY A 59 -10.05 -1.44 7.25
C GLY A 59 -10.82 -1.42 5.93
N LEU A 60 -11.83 -2.28 5.81
CA LEU A 60 -12.70 -2.32 4.64
C LEU A 60 -13.52 -1.03 4.50
N ILE A 61 -14.13 -0.55 5.59
CA ILE A 61 -14.88 0.71 5.61
C ILE A 61 -13.97 1.90 5.25
N SER A 62 -12.76 1.96 5.82
CA SER A 62 -11.78 2.99 5.51
C SER A 62 -11.39 2.99 4.03
N GLY A 63 -11.18 1.80 3.43
CA GLY A 63 -10.92 1.65 1.99
C GLY A 63 -12.08 2.13 1.12
N ILE A 64 -13.32 1.76 1.46
CA ILE A 64 -14.52 2.19 0.73
C ILE A 64 -14.68 3.71 0.80
N ILE A 65 -14.62 4.29 2.01
CA ILE A 65 -14.78 5.73 2.20
C ILE A 65 -13.64 6.49 1.53
N GLY A 66 -12.40 5.99 1.65
CA GLY A 66 -11.23 6.56 0.98
C GLY A 66 -11.41 6.62 -0.53
N GLY A 67 -11.82 5.51 -1.16
CA GLY A 67 -12.09 5.46 -2.60
C GLY A 67 -13.20 6.42 -3.05
N ILE A 68 -14.34 6.42 -2.34
CA ILE A 68 -15.52 7.21 -2.72
C ILE A 68 -15.29 8.72 -2.51
N VAL A 69 -14.67 9.11 -1.39
CA VAL A 69 -14.51 10.52 -1.02
C VAL A 69 -13.26 11.12 -1.67
N ILE A 70 -12.12 10.42 -1.64
CA ILE A 70 -10.84 10.99 -2.09
C ILE A 70 -10.72 10.91 -3.60
N GLY A 71 -11.28 9.89 -4.26
CA GLY A 71 -11.29 9.77 -5.73
C GLY A 71 -11.70 11.07 -6.45
N PRO A 72 -12.90 11.62 -6.21
CA PRO A 72 -13.32 12.88 -6.85
C PRO A 72 -12.58 14.12 -6.34
N VAL A 73 -12.04 14.10 -5.11
CA VAL A 73 -11.37 15.26 -4.49
C VAL A 73 -9.89 15.38 -4.91
N SER A 74 -9.21 14.26 -5.20
CA SER A 74 -7.76 14.17 -5.37
C SER A 74 -7.21 14.85 -6.61
N LYS A 75 -8.04 15.25 -7.58
CA LYS A 75 -7.64 15.83 -8.88
C LYS A 75 -6.59 15.01 -9.66
N SER A 76 -6.47 13.72 -9.35
CA SER A 76 -5.49 12.80 -9.95
C SER A 76 -6.22 11.66 -10.63
N ASP A 77 -5.83 11.36 -11.88
CA ASP A 77 -6.49 10.39 -12.75
C ASP A 77 -6.30 8.93 -12.29
N VAL A 78 -5.31 8.66 -11.43
CA VAL A 78 -4.92 7.30 -11.00
C VAL A 78 -4.80 7.16 -9.48
N SER A 79 -5.42 8.07 -8.73
CA SER A 79 -5.37 8.05 -7.27
C SER A 79 -6.28 6.97 -6.70
N VAL A 80 -5.71 6.15 -5.81
CA VAL A 80 -6.43 5.15 -5.03
C VAL A 80 -6.12 5.42 -3.56
N SER A 81 -7.14 5.44 -2.71
CA SER A 81 -6.97 5.69 -1.28
C SER A 81 -7.57 4.57 -0.44
N GLY A 82 -6.91 4.27 0.67
CA GLY A 82 -7.29 3.25 1.63
C GLY A 82 -6.31 3.19 2.80
N PRO A 83 -6.44 2.17 3.66
CA PRO A 83 -5.55 1.96 4.80
C PRO A 83 -4.08 1.87 4.35
N ALA A 84 -3.19 2.59 5.03
CA ALA A 84 -1.76 2.60 4.70
C ALA A 84 -1.00 1.57 5.52
N ALA A 85 -0.33 0.62 4.85
CA ALA A 85 0.44 -0.44 5.52
C ALA A 85 1.56 0.10 6.42
N SER A 86 2.17 1.24 6.09
CA SER A 86 3.22 1.87 6.89
C SER A 86 2.73 2.41 8.23
N LEU A 87 1.42 2.64 8.38
CA LEU A 87 0.84 3.16 9.62
C LEU A 87 0.30 2.05 10.53
N SER A 88 0.25 0.79 10.08
CA SER A 88 -0.35 -0.31 10.85
C SER A 88 0.26 -0.48 12.23
N ALA A 89 1.59 -0.41 12.36
CA ALA A 89 2.27 -0.52 13.64
C ALA A 89 1.95 0.66 14.57
N VAL A 90 1.82 1.88 14.02
CA VAL A 90 1.44 3.06 14.79
C VAL A 90 0.00 2.93 15.30
N VAL A 91 -0.90 2.42 14.46
CA VAL A 91 -2.30 2.15 14.85
C VAL A 91 -2.36 1.08 15.93
N LEU A 92 -1.61 -0.01 15.79
CA LEU A 92 -1.54 -1.07 16.81
C LEU A 92 -1.11 -0.52 18.17
N ILE A 93 -0.01 0.23 18.19
CA ILE A 93 0.51 0.86 19.42
C ILE A 93 -0.51 1.89 19.98
N ALA A 94 -1.20 2.63 19.12
CA ALA A 94 -2.18 3.61 19.56
C ALA A 94 -3.42 2.94 20.17
N ILE A 95 -3.92 1.85 19.59
CA ILE A 95 -5.05 1.09 20.13
C ILE A 95 -4.65 0.49 21.48
N ASP A 96 -3.47 -0.11 21.59
CA ASP A 96 -2.96 -0.69 22.83
C ASP A 96 -2.84 0.36 23.95
N LYS A 97 -2.25 1.53 23.64
CA LYS A 97 -2.11 2.62 24.62
C LYS A 97 -3.41 3.28 25.04
N LEU A 98 -4.41 3.32 24.15
CA LEU A 98 -5.70 3.95 24.44
C LEU A 98 -6.69 2.96 25.07
N GLU A 99 -6.36 1.67 25.09
CA GLU A 99 -7.12 0.52 25.63
C GLU A 99 -8.50 0.28 24.98
N HIS A 100 -9.12 1.32 24.40
CA HIS A 100 -10.45 1.29 23.82
C HIS A 100 -10.41 1.79 22.37
N PHE A 101 -10.96 0.99 21.46
CA PHE A 101 -11.02 1.32 20.03
C PHE A 101 -11.80 2.62 19.74
N GLU A 102 -12.81 2.94 20.54
CA GLU A 102 -13.62 4.16 20.39
C GLU A 102 -12.80 5.42 20.67
N ILE A 103 -11.90 5.38 21.67
CA ILE A 103 -10.99 6.47 21.99
C ILE A 103 -9.96 6.64 20.87
N PHE A 104 -9.48 5.53 20.30
CA PHE A 104 -8.65 5.56 19.09
C PHE A 104 -9.36 6.21 17.91
N LEU A 105 -10.64 5.88 17.66
CA LEU A 105 -11.42 6.51 16.59
C LEU A 105 -11.58 8.02 16.80
N LEU A 106 -11.79 8.46 18.04
CA LEU A 106 -11.84 9.88 18.37
C LEU A 106 -10.48 10.56 18.10
N ALA A 107 -9.37 9.95 18.53
CA ALA A 107 -8.04 10.46 18.26
C ALA A 107 -7.74 10.53 16.74
N LEU A 108 -8.17 9.52 15.99
CA LEU A 108 -8.05 9.48 14.53
C LEU A 108 -8.88 10.60 13.87
N PHE A 109 -10.09 10.86 14.36
CA PHE A 109 -10.94 11.95 13.89
C PHE A 109 -10.30 13.32 14.16
N LEU A 110 -9.76 13.55 15.35
CA LEU A 110 -9.01 14.77 15.68
C LEU A 110 -7.76 14.92 14.80
N GLY A 111 -7.03 13.82 14.58
CA GLY A 111 -5.91 13.78 13.65
C GLY A 111 -6.31 14.16 12.22
N GLY A 112 -7.47 13.71 11.75
CA GLY A 112 -8.05 14.09 10.47
C GLY A 112 -8.38 15.58 10.38
N ILE A 113 -8.93 16.18 11.45
CA ILE A 113 -9.18 17.63 11.52
C ILE A 113 -7.86 18.41 11.44
N LEU A 114 -6.83 17.98 12.19
CA LEU A 114 -5.51 18.59 12.15
C LEU A 114 -4.89 18.47 10.75
N GLN A 115 -4.97 17.29 10.12
CA GLN A 115 -4.48 17.05 8.77
C GLN A 115 -5.22 17.91 7.73
N PHE A 116 -6.53 18.06 7.87
CA PHE A 116 -7.33 18.92 7.01
C PHE A 116 -6.92 20.40 7.16
N GLY A 117 -6.71 20.87 8.40
CA GLY A 117 -6.20 22.21 8.68
C GLY A 117 -4.81 22.46 8.07
N LEU A 118 -3.89 21.51 8.22
CA LEU A 118 -2.57 21.55 7.57
C LEU A 118 -2.66 21.57 6.04
N GLY A 119 -3.66 20.88 5.48
CA GLY A 119 -3.97 20.91 4.05
C GLY A 119 -4.38 22.30 3.56
N ILE A 120 -5.23 23.01 4.31
CA ILE A 120 -5.63 24.40 4.01
C ILE A 120 -4.43 25.34 4.07
N LEU A 121 -3.55 25.15 5.06
CA LEU A 121 -2.31 25.90 5.20
C LEU A 121 -1.25 25.54 4.14
N ARG A 122 -1.54 24.58 3.25
CA ARG A 122 -0.63 24.07 2.21
C ARG A 122 0.69 23.53 2.77
N ALA A 123 0.68 23.03 4.00
CA ALA A 123 1.86 22.41 4.62
C ALA A 123 2.34 21.14 3.87
N GLY A 124 1.48 20.57 3.01
CA GLY A 124 1.83 19.46 2.12
C GLY A 124 2.96 19.76 1.12
N LEU A 125 3.27 21.04 0.86
CA LEU A 125 4.41 21.42 0.01
C LEU A 125 5.75 20.87 0.52
N ILE A 126 5.86 20.61 1.83
CA ILE A 126 7.07 20.03 2.44
C ILE A 126 7.39 18.66 1.84
N ALA A 127 6.38 17.89 1.40
CA ALA A 127 6.57 16.59 0.76
C ALA A 127 7.33 16.71 -0.57
N ASP A 128 7.19 17.80 -1.31
CA ASP A 128 7.89 18.03 -2.58
C ASP A 128 9.40 18.27 -2.38
N TYR A 129 9.81 18.65 -1.16
CA TYR A 129 11.22 18.85 -0.81
C TYR A 129 11.93 17.58 -0.33
N MET A 130 11.22 16.45 -0.24
CA MET A 130 11.81 15.17 0.17
C MET A 130 12.79 14.67 -0.91
N PRO A 131 14.09 14.52 -0.62
CA PRO A 131 15.04 13.98 -1.58
C PRO A 131 14.65 12.57 -2.02
N THR A 132 14.81 12.27 -3.31
CA THR A 132 14.50 10.95 -3.88
C THR A 132 15.22 9.81 -3.17
N ASN A 133 16.41 10.06 -2.61
CA ASN A 133 17.16 9.08 -1.83
C ASN A 133 16.42 8.63 -0.56
N ILE A 134 15.67 9.54 0.08
CA ILE A 134 14.86 9.22 1.26
C ILE A 134 13.69 8.32 0.85
N ILE A 135 13.00 8.66 -0.24
CA ILE A 135 11.87 7.87 -0.75
C ILE A 135 12.33 6.45 -1.13
N LYS A 136 13.46 6.33 -1.83
CA LYS A 136 14.06 5.03 -2.17
C LYS A 136 14.45 4.24 -0.93
N GLY A 137 15.02 4.89 0.08
CA GLY A 137 15.35 4.28 1.37
C GLY A 137 14.11 3.75 2.09
N LEU A 138 13.03 4.53 2.14
CA LEU A 138 11.75 4.13 2.74
C LEU A 138 11.15 2.91 2.01
N LEU A 139 11.12 2.93 0.67
CA LEU A 139 10.61 1.81 -0.13
C LEU A 139 11.47 0.55 0.05
N ALA A 140 12.81 0.69 0.12
CA ALA A 140 13.72 -0.42 0.40
C ALA A 140 13.49 -1.01 1.79
N ALA A 141 13.29 -0.17 2.81
CA ALA A 141 12.99 -0.60 4.17
C ALA A 141 11.65 -1.34 4.25
N ILE A 142 10.59 -0.81 3.63
CA ILE A 142 9.28 -1.48 3.55
C ILE A 142 9.43 -2.84 2.84
N GLY A 143 10.13 -2.88 1.70
CA GLY A 143 10.40 -4.11 0.97
C GLY A 143 11.13 -5.15 1.82
N LEU A 144 12.16 -4.74 2.57
CA LEU A 144 12.91 -5.62 3.46
C LEU A 144 12.05 -6.14 4.63
N ILE A 145 11.24 -5.28 5.24
CA ILE A 145 10.30 -5.68 6.31
C ILE A 145 9.31 -6.71 5.79
N LEU A 146 8.74 -6.49 4.60
CA LEU A 146 7.81 -7.44 3.98
C LEU A 146 8.48 -8.77 3.66
N ILE A 147 9.67 -8.77 3.04
CA ILE A 147 10.43 -10.01 2.76
C ILE A 147 10.67 -10.76 4.06
N THR A 148 11.18 -10.08 5.09
CA THR A 148 11.49 -10.68 6.39
C THR A 148 10.23 -11.24 7.05
N SER A 149 9.11 -10.54 6.96
CA SER A 149 7.81 -10.98 7.51
C SER A 149 7.25 -12.20 6.80
N GLN A 150 7.56 -12.41 5.52
CA GLN A 150 7.06 -13.55 4.74
C GLN A 150 7.93 -14.82 4.85
N ILE A 151 9.20 -14.72 5.28
CA ILE A 151 10.12 -15.87 5.41
C ILE A 151 9.55 -16.99 6.31
N PRO A 152 9.01 -16.72 7.52
CA PRO A 152 8.48 -17.78 8.39
C PRO A 152 7.32 -18.56 7.74
N TYR A 153 6.44 -17.84 7.04
CA TYR A 153 5.32 -18.45 6.30
C TYR A 153 5.81 -19.28 5.11
N ALA A 154 6.84 -18.81 4.40
CA ALA A 154 7.45 -19.54 3.28
C ALA A 154 8.13 -20.85 3.71
N LEU A 155 8.67 -20.87 4.93
CA LEU A 155 9.30 -22.05 5.55
C LEU A 155 8.27 -22.98 6.24
N GLY A 156 7.02 -22.54 6.36
CA GLY A 156 5.95 -23.32 6.99
C GLY A 156 6.06 -23.44 8.51
N VAL A 157 6.82 -22.54 9.14
CA VAL A 157 6.94 -22.47 10.59
C VAL A 157 5.57 -22.05 11.14
N LYS A 158 4.90 -22.96 11.86
CA LYS A 158 3.61 -22.67 12.47
C LYS A 158 3.80 -21.64 13.59
N LYS A 159 3.08 -20.52 13.49
CA LYS A 159 2.90 -19.60 14.63
C LYS A 159 2.18 -20.39 15.72
N GLY A 160 2.91 -20.80 16.75
CA GLY A 160 2.34 -21.34 17.98
C GLY A 160 1.28 -20.39 18.54
N VAL A 161 0.32 -20.95 19.29
CA VAL A 161 -0.68 -20.17 20.02
C VAL A 161 0.06 -19.36 21.08
N GLY A 162 0.09 -18.04 20.91
CA GLY A 162 0.99 -17.12 21.62
C GLY A 162 2.07 -16.65 20.65
N GLU A 163 2.08 -15.35 20.36
CA GLU A 163 2.98 -14.69 19.42
C GLU A 163 4.39 -15.29 19.44
N VAL A 164 4.66 -16.17 18.47
CA VAL A 164 6.02 -16.61 18.17
C VAL A 164 6.69 -15.40 17.55
N ASP A 165 7.24 -14.59 18.45
CA ASP A 165 8.00 -13.42 18.12
C ASP A 165 9.28 -13.90 17.45
N TYR A 166 9.39 -13.80 16.13
CA TYR A 166 10.61 -14.19 15.43
C TYR A 166 11.84 -13.43 16.00
N TYR A 167 11.61 -12.24 16.58
CA TYR A 167 12.61 -11.51 17.34
C TYR A 167 13.08 -12.25 18.60
N SER A 168 12.25 -13.07 19.24
CA SER A 168 12.63 -13.91 20.39
C SER A 168 13.55 -15.08 20.01
N TYR A 169 13.47 -15.58 18.76
CA TYR A 169 14.39 -16.60 18.25
C TYR A 169 15.72 -16.02 17.77
N LEU A 170 15.73 -14.73 17.40
CA LEU A 170 16.93 -13.97 17.04
C LEU A 170 17.67 -13.41 18.27
N SER A 171 16.99 -13.28 19.42
CA SER A 171 17.57 -12.76 20.66
C SER A 171 18.22 -13.87 21.50
N LEU A 172 19.54 -13.99 21.35
CA LEU A 172 20.54 -14.38 22.36
C LEU A 172 20.40 -15.69 23.15
N ASN A 173 19.46 -16.57 22.85
CA ASN A 173 19.55 -17.99 23.23
C ASN A 173 19.60 -18.83 21.96
N PRO A 174 20.52 -19.81 21.82
CA PRO A 174 20.50 -20.71 20.69
C PRO A 174 19.14 -21.41 20.72
N PRO A 175 18.25 -21.16 19.75
CA PRO A 175 17.01 -21.91 19.70
C PRO A 175 17.40 -23.37 19.48
N ASP A 176 16.81 -24.28 20.25
CA ASP A 176 17.00 -25.72 20.06
C ASP A 176 16.78 -26.04 18.59
N ILE A 177 17.88 -26.31 17.89
CA ILE A 177 17.92 -26.43 16.42
C ILE A 177 16.97 -27.54 15.97
N ASP A 178 16.75 -28.53 16.84
CA ASP A 178 15.82 -29.65 16.65
C ASP A 178 14.35 -29.21 16.62
N ILE A 179 13.95 -28.23 17.43
CA ILE A 179 12.58 -27.68 17.44
C ILE A 179 12.35 -26.85 16.18
N LEU A 180 13.36 -26.08 15.74
CA LEU A 180 13.29 -25.33 14.48
C LEU A 180 13.20 -26.25 13.26
N LEU A 181 14.01 -27.32 13.22
CA LEU A 181 14.00 -28.29 12.12
C LEU A 181 12.69 -29.09 12.06
N GLY A 182 12.07 -29.39 13.20
CA GLY A 182 10.76 -30.05 13.27
C GLY A 182 9.56 -29.13 12.94
N SER A 183 9.77 -27.81 12.96
CA SER A 183 8.71 -26.83 12.67
C SER A 183 8.51 -26.55 11.18
N PHE A 184 9.43 -27.00 10.33
CA PHE A 184 9.33 -26.79 8.89
C PHE A 184 8.26 -27.68 8.27
N SER A 185 7.45 -27.09 7.39
CA SER A 185 6.49 -27.84 6.59
C SER A 185 7.03 -28.02 5.17
N PRO A 186 7.38 -29.24 4.74
CA PRO A 186 7.84 -29.50 3.38
C PRO A 186 6.85 -29.02 2.31
N GLY A 187 5.55 -29.07 2.59
CA GLY A 187 4.50 -28.58 1.69
C GLY A 187 4.53 -27.07 1.51
N ALA A 188 4.71 -26.30 2.58
CA ALA A 188 4.79 -24.84 2.51
C ALA A 188 6.03 -24.38 1.74
N ILE A 189 7.17 -25.04 1.96
CA ILE A 189 8.43 -24.77 1.25
C ILE A 189 8.27 -25.07 -0.24
N LEU A 190 7.68 -26.21 -0.60
CA LEU A 190 7.45 -26.57 -1.99
C LEU A 190 6.53 -25.55 -2.69
N LEU A 191 5.45 -25.14 -2.03
CA LEU A 191 4.53 -24.13 -2.55
C LEU A 191 5.18 -22.75 -2.68
N SER A 192 6.01 -22.35 -1.71
CA SER A 192 6.69 -21.05 -1.75
C SER A 192 7.74 -20.99 -2.86
N VAL A 193 8.55 -22.03 -3.02
CA VAL A 193 9.52 -22.15 -4.12
C VAL A 193 8.82 -22.20 -5.47
N LEU A 194 7.74 -22.98 -5.61
CA LEU A 194 6.97 -23.06 -6.84
C LEU A 194 6.34 -21.71 -7.21
N SER A 195 5.73 -21.04 -6.24
CA SER A 195 5.14 -19.69 -6.43
C SER A 195 6.20 -18.67 -6.84
N LEU A 196 7.35 -18.65 -6.17
CA LEU A 196 8.45 -17.76 -6.48
C LEU A 196 9.03 -18.04 -7.87
N ALA A 197 9.17 -19.32 -8.25
CA ALA A 197 9.59 -19.71 -9.58
C ALA A 197 8.59 -19.22 -10.64
N ILE A 198 7.29 -19.43 -10.43
CA ILE A 198 6.25 -18.93 -11.33
C ILE A 198 6.38 -17.41 -11.50
N LEU A 199 6.47 -16.64 -10.42
CA LEU A 199 6.60 -15.18 -10.47
C LEU A 199 7.87 -14.71 -11.19
N ILE A 200 9.04 -15.30 -10.91
CA ILE A 200 10.32 -14.92 -11.53
C ILE A 200 10.33 -15.27 -13.03
N PHE A 201 9.77 -16.42 -13.40
CA PHE A 201 9.75 -16.89 -14.79
C PHE A 201 8.54 -16.40 -15.59
N TRP A 202 7.56 -15.75 -14.94
CA TRP A 202 6.37 -15.17 -15.58
C TRP A 202 6.74 -14.16 -16.67
N ASP A 203 7.67 -13.25 -16.38
CA ASP A 203 8.13 -12.24 -17.34
C ASP A 203 8.95 -12.83 -18.51
N LYS A 204 9.43 -14.08 -18.37
CA LYS A 204 10.18 -14.81 -19.39
C LYS A 204 9.33 -15.80 -20.19
N THR A 205 8.05 -15.97 -19.86
CA THR A 205 7.18 -16.94 -20.53
C THR A 205 6.58 -16.38 -21.82
N PHE A 206 6.33 -17.24 -22.82
CA PHE A 206 5.72 -16.87 -24.11
C PHE A 206 4.32 -16.25 -24.00
N LEU A 207 3.66 -16.38 -22.83
CA LEU A 207 2.32 -15.86 -22.58
C LEU A 207 2.24 -14.32 -22.59
N LYS A 208 3.35 -13.62 -22.30
CA LYS A 208 3.45 -12.15 -22.48
C LYS A 208 3.35 -11.73 -23.95
N LYS A 209 3.62 -12.65 -24.88
CA LYS A 209 3.60 -12.43 -26.34
C LYS A 209 2.22 -12.66 -26.98
N ILE A 210 1.25 -13.20 -26.24
CA ILE A 210 -0.14 -13.26 -26.70
C ILE A 210 -0.74 -11.85 -26.58
N SER A 211 -0.87 -11.22 -27.75
CA SER A 211 -1.35 -9.87 -28.00
C SER A 211 -2.83 -9.69 -27.64
N TRP A 212 -3.18 -9.77 -26.35
CA TRP A 212 -4.49 -9.36 -25.84
C TRP A 212 -4.40 -8.17 -24.86
N TYR A 213 -3.29 -7.42 -24.89
CA TYR A 213 -3.02 -6.33 -23.94
C TYR A 213 -2.90 -4.93 -24.57
N HIS A 214 -3.01 -4.77 -25.89
CA HIS A 214 -2.93 -3.43 -26.51
C HIS A 214 -4.24 -2.61 -26.45
N HIS A 215 -5.29 -3.12 -25.80
CA HIS A 215 -6.62 -2.48 -25.74
C HIS A 215 -7.22 -2.39 -24.33
N PHE A 216 -6.39 -2.41 -23.28
CA PHE A 216 -6.77 -1.95 -21.95
C PHE A 216 -5.85 -0.80 -21.55
#